data_AF-A0A1Z5L0U8-F1
#
_entry.id   AF-A0A1Z5L0U8-F1
#
_cell.length_a   1.000
_cell.length_b   1.000
_cell.length_c   1.000
_cell.angle_alpha   90.00
_cell.angle_beta   90.00
_cell.angle_gamma   90.00
#
_symmetry.space_group_name_H-M   'P 1'
#
loop_
_entity.id
_entity.type
_entity.pdbx_description
1 polymer ?
#
loop_
_entity_poly.entity_id
_entity_poly.type
_entity_poly.pdbx_seq_one_letter_code
_entity_poly.pdbx_strand_id
1 'polypeptide(L)'
;MILEVVTESKSPESTHHAVNNLEIDPVRDETPWSDLTDNRDVRVFREWSASHRELMEDELAKTRREEVTWLRLRNYLLRATAACYALVPPTSLASRNCYGDGQSNGDDTSSVLNQTLELTTCLSTLASGVDVHKTSSLPIQCPASSRLGLFVAGGCLDVLGALLRWAAYIYEAVAFDDTKSATAKQQLVHAVEGLVPRLKSKSTSSLLSMQQFLEELTNMTEVLSWCAVVLNCVHSWLKAVKHSVNKKAKRKKESAAQEACLKQYSDTLTTVENVTADVRAAMKDTELSLASTMLTRLQLQEDNDEAEQATESVHKKVEQSYRDTLQELSSVLDGKVRLLKNLHL
;
A
#
# COMPACT_ATOMS: atom_id res chain seq x y z
N MET A 1 -3.54 11.86 4.85
CA MET A 1 -3.25 10.63 5.61
C MET A 1 -2.42 9.64 4.79
N ILE A 2 -3.00 8.78 3.92
CA ILE A 2 -2.21 7.75 3.20
C ILE A 2 -1.05 8.34 2.38
N LEU A 3 -1.31 9.39 1.60
CA LEU A 3 -0.26 10.01 0.78
C LEU A 3 0.91 10.48 1.65
N GLU A 4 0.63 11.16 2.77
CA GLU A 4 1.64 11.64 3.72
C GLU A 4 2.44 10.49 4.34
N VAL A 5 1.79 9.41 4.78
CA VAL A 5 2.50 8.20 5.27
C VAL A 5 3.40 7.64 4.17
N VAL A 6 2.91 7.54 2.94
CA VAL A 6 3.68 6.99 1.82
C VAL A 6 4.84 7.90 1.40
N THR A 7 4.67 9.21 1.36
CA THR A 7 5.70 10.14 0.88
C THR A 7 6.72 10.52 1.95
N GLU A 8 6.30 10.71 3.20
CA GLU A 8 7.18 11.19 4.27
C GLU A 8 8.01 10.09 4.93
N SER A 9 7.54 8.83 4.85
CA SER A 9 8.23 7.69 5.47
C SER A 9 9.49 7.28 4.68
N LYS A 10 10.58 8.03 4.87
CA LYS A 10 11.91 7.86 4.24
C LYS A 10 12.97 7.35 5.23
N SER A 11 12.74 7.54 6.53
CA SER A 11 13.57 7.07 7.64
C SER A 11 12.69 6.53 8.78
N PRO A 12 13.24 5.75 9.72
CA PRO A 12 12.49 5.27 10.88
C PRO A 12 11.81 6.39 11.67
N GLU A 13 12.52 7.50 11.91
CA GLU A 13 12.05 8.65 12.69
C GLU A 13 10.97 9.45 11.96
N SER A 14 11.17 9.72 10.66
CA SER A 14 10.18 10.42 9.83
C SER A 14 8.89 9.62 9.70
N THR A 15 8.99 8.30 9.60
CA THR A 15 7.82 7.40 9.57
C THR A 15 7.03 7.47 10.88
N HIS A 16 7.72 7.40 12.02
CA HIS A 16 7.07 7.50 13.34
C HIS A 16 6.40 8.88 13.54
N HIS A 17 7.07 9.96 13.14
CA HIS A 17 6.49 11.30 13.16
C HIS A 17 5.26 11.43 12.26
N ALA A 18 5.33 10.90 11.02
CA ALA A 18 4.22 10.94 10.07
C ALA A 18 2.99 10.18 10.60
N VAL A 19 3.16 9.00 11.21
CA VAL A 19 2.02 8.24 11.74
C VAL A 19 1.43 8.88 13.00
N ASN A 20 2.26 9.38 13.90
CA ASN A 20 1.77 9.98 15.15
C ASN A 20 1.04 11.30 14.93
N ASN A 21 1.49 12.13 13.96
CA ASN A 21 0.85 13.41 13.66
C ASN A 21 -0.53 13.27 13.03
N LEU A 22 -0.87 12.08 12.54
CA LEU A 22 -2.18 11.81 11.95
C LEU A 22 -3.26 11.55 13.00
N GLU A 23 -2.89 11.45 14.29
CA GLU A 23 -3.81 11.30 15.43
C GLU A 23 -4.88 10.23 15.21
N ILE A 24 -4.50 9.12 14.58
CA ILE A 24 -5.42 8.03 14.23
C ILE A 24 -5.71 7.19 15.47
N ASP A 25 -6.97 7.12 15.89
CA ASP A 25 -7.41 6.16 16.89
C ASP A 25 -7.56 4.76 16.24
N PRO A 26 -6.77 3.76 16.65
CA PRO A 26 -6.86 2.42 16.09
C PRO A 26 -8.16 1.71 16.47
N VAL A 27 -8.81 2.09 17.57
CA VAL A 27 -10.01 1.43 18.13
C VAL A 27 -11.29 2.16 17.74
N ARG A 28 -11.31 3.49 17.81
CA ARG A 28 -12.51 4.29 17.53
C ARG A 28 -12.51 4.82 16.10
N ASP A 29 -13.52 4.42 15.34
CA ASP A 29 -13.80 5.02 14.03
C ASP A 29 -14.84 6.13 14.18
N GLU A 30 -14.44 7.36 13.91
CA GLU A 30 -15.34 8.53 13.98
C GLU A 30 -16.06 8.78 12.64
N THR A 31 -15.77 7.99 11.62
CA THR A 31 -16.36 8.18 10.29
C THR A 31 -17.85 7.80 10.30
N PRO A 32 -18.77 8.71 9.96
CA PRO A 32 -20.21 8.41 9.92
C PRO A 32 -20.57 7.64 8.65
N TRP A 33 -20.19 6.36 8.58
CA TRP A 33 -20.31 5.53 7.38
C TRP A 33 -21.73 5.40 6.82
N SER A 34 -22.75 5.49 7.67
CA SER A 34 -24.17 5.44 7.27
C SER A 34 -24.62 6.72 6.57
N ASP A 35 -24.01 7.85 6.92
CA ASP A 35 -24.48 9.18 6.55
C ASP A 35 -23.64 9.78 5.41
N LEU A 36 -22.74 8.99 4.81
CA LEU A 36 -21.92 9.41 3.68
C LEU A 36 -22.78 9.75 2.46
N THR A 37 -22.72 11.00 2.02
CA THR A 37 -23.37 11.49 0.80
C THR A 37 -22.39 11.49 -0.37
N ASP A 38 -22.85 11.08 -1.55
CA ASP A 38 -22.10 11.25 -2.80
C ASP A 38 -22.61 12.51 -3.51
N ASN A 39 -21.83 13.60 -3.43
CA ASN A 39 -22.18 14.90 -4.01
C ASN A 39 -21.37 15.21 -5.29
N ARG A 40 -20.79 14.19 -5.94
CA ARG A 40 -20.05 14.38 -7.20
C ARG A 40 -20.99 14.86 -8.29
N ASP A 41 -20.59 15.85 -9.07
CA ASP A 41 -21.34 16.31 -10.24
C ASP A 41 -21.10 15.37 -11.44
N VAL A 42 -21.73 14.20 -11.37
CA VAL A 42 -21.70 13.17 -12.42
C VAL A 42 -22.52 13.54 -13.66
N ARG A 43 -23.24 14.66 -13.62
CA ARG A 43 -24.12 15.13 -14.71
C ARG A 43 -23.57 16.35 -15.45
N VAL A 44 -22.32 16.73 -15.18
CA VAL A 44 -21.65 17.85 -15.88
C VAL A 44 -21.58 17.62 -17.39
N PHE A 45 -21.40 16.36 -17.81
CA PHE A 45 -21.45 15.96 -19.22
C PHE A 45 -22.88 15.60 -19.61
N ARG A 46 -23.42 16.30 -20.62
CA ARG A 46 -24.78 16.06 -21.10
C ARG A 46 -24.86 14.72 -21.84
N GLU A 47 -25.66 13.80 -21.31
CA GLU A 47 -26.09 12.58 -22.01
C GLU A 47 -27.49 12.77 -22.59
N TRP A 48 -27.62 12.54 -23.90
CA TRP A 48 -28.85 12.73 -24.67
C TRP A 48 -29.60 11.42 -24.92
N SER A 49 -28.94 10.28 -24.76
CA SER A 49 -29.52 8.95 -24.90
C SER A 49 -30.37 8.57 -23.68
N ALA A 50 -31.64 8.26 -23.90
CA ALA A 50 -32.56 7.83 -22.84
C ALA A 50 -32.12 6.49 -22.21
N SER A 51 -31.65 5.53 -23.01
CA SER A 51 -31.16 4.24 -22.51
C SER A 51 -29.87 4.39 -21.68
N HIS A 52 -29.00 5.33 -22.03
CA HIS A 52 -27.80 5.60 -21.25
C HIS A 52 -28.12 6.28 -19.90
N ARG A 53 -29.18 7.08 -19.82
CA ARG A 53 -29.61 7.71 -18.56
C ARG A 53 -30.09 6.69 -17.54
N GLU A 54 -30.85 5.69 -17.95
CA GLU A 54 -31.30 4.61 -17.06
C GLU A 54 -30.12 3.76 -16.57
N LEU A 55 -29.23 3.36 -17.49
CA LEU A 55 -27.99 2.64 -17.15
C LEU A 55 -27.10 3.44 -16.20
N MET A 56 -27.05 4.77 -16.36
CA MET A 56 -26.24 5.65 -15.52
C MET A 56 -26.71 5.64 -14.06
N GLU A 57 -28.02 5.67 -13.77
CA GLU A 57 -28.51 5.67 -12.38
C GLU A 57 -28.16 4.38 -11.62
N ASP A 58 -28.32 3.22 -12.26
CA ASP A 58 -27.95 1.92 -11.67
C ASP A 58 -26.45 1.82 -11.40
N GLU A 59 -25.64 2.35 -12.31
CA GLU A 59 -24.19 2.33 -12.22
C GLU A 59 -23.68 3.35 -11.20
N LEU A 60 -24.31 4.51 -11.07
CA LEU A 60 -24.01 5.47 -10.00
C LEU A 60 -24.21 4.84 -8.61
N ALA A 61 -25.30 4.10 -8.40
CA ALA A 61 -25.53 3.39 -7.15
C ALA A 61 -24.48 2.29 -6.89
N LYS A 62 -23.95 1.65 -7.93
CA LYS A 62 -22.86 0.67 -7.83
C LYS A 62 -21.53 1.34 -7.53
N THR A 63 -21.12 2.34 -8.31
CA THR A 63 -19.90 3.12 -8.10
C THR A 63 -19.87 3.71 -6.70
N ARG A 64 -20.99 4.25 -6.20
CA ARG A 64 -21.06 4.74 -4.80
C ARG A 64 -20.74 3.66 -3.79
N ARG A 65 -21.30 2.45 -3.94
CA ARG A 65 -21.00 1.32 -3.03
C ARG A 65 -19.54 0.90 -3.12
N GLU A 66 -18.97 0.87 -4.32
CA GLU A 66 -17.56 0.56 -4.55
C GLU A 66 -16.65 1.60 -3.90
N GLU A 67 -16.92 2.90 -4.07
CA GLU A 67 -16.15 3.98 -3.46
C GLU A 67 -16.20 3.95 -1.93
N VAL A 68 -17.39 3.72 -1.35
CA VAL A 68 -17.52 3.55 0.12
C VAL A 68 -16.71 2.34 0.60
N THR A 69 -16.75 1.24 -0.16
CA THR A 69 -15.96 0.03 0.17
C THR A 69 -14.47 0.29 0.08
N TRP A 70 -14.03 1.00 -0.95
CA TRP A 70 -12.64 1.42 -1.14
C TRP A 70 -12.16 2.34 -0.02
N LEU A 71 -13.01 3.28 0.41
CA LEU A 71 -12.72 4.18 1.51
C LEU A 71 -12.60 3.42 2.84
N ARG A 72 -13.49 2.45 3.11
CA ARG A 72 -13.41 1.58 4.30
C ARG A 72 -12.12 0.77 4.32
N LEU A 73 -11.73 0.17 3.20
CA LEU A 73 -10.47 -0.56 3.08
C LEU A 73 -9.28 0.32 3.45
N ARG A 74 -9.23 1.56 2.92
CA ARG A 74 -8.18 2.53 3.22
C ARG A 74 -8.17 2.97 4.67
N ASN A 75 -9.34 3.16 5.28
CA ASN A 75 -9.47 3.48 6.70
C ASN A 75 -8.96 2.33 7.58
N TYR A 76 -9.35 1.08 7.31
CA TYR A 76 -8.87 -0.08 8.05
C TYR A 76 -7.35 -0.26 7.96
N LEU A 77 -6.76 -0.03 6.78
CA LEU A 77 -5.30 -0.10 6.61
C LEU A 77 -4.56 0.95 7.45
N LEU A 78 -5.07 2.19 7.47
CA LEU A 78 -4.53 3.26 8.30
C LEU A 78 -4.62 2.93 9.79
N ARG A 79 -5.80 2.48 10.25
CA ARG A 79 -6.03 2.11 11.65
C ARG A 79 -5.21 0.90 12.08
N ALA A 80 -5.07 -0.11 11.23
CA ALA A 80 -4.23 -1.28 11.51
C ALA A 80 -2.75 -0.88 11.62
N THR A 81 -2.28 0.03 10.77
CA THR A 81 -0.92 0.55 10.85
C THR A 81 -0.70 1.39 12.11
N ALA A 82 -1.67 2.24 12.47
CA ALA A 82 -1.65 3.00 13.72
C ALA A 82 -1.63 2.07 14.94
N ALA A 83 -2.39 0.98 14.92
CA ALA A 83 -2.38 -0.05 15.95
C ALA A 83 -0.99 -0.69 16.09
N CYS A 84 -0.32 -1.01 14.98
CA CYS A 84 1.08 -1.48 15.02
C CYS A 84 2.01 -0.43 15.65
N TYR A 85 1.87 0.85 15.29
CA TYR A 85 2.70 1.90 15.88
C TYR A 85 2.44 2.14 17.37
N ALA A 86 1.21 1.97 17.85
CA ALA A 86 0.87 2.05 19.27
C ALA A 86 1.59 0.99 20.12
N LEU A 87 2.01 -0.13 19.51
CA LEU A 87 2.79 -1.19 20.16
C LEU A 87 4.31 -0.89 20.22
N VAL A 88 4.78 0.18 19.56
CA VAL A 88 6.19 0.58 19.59
C VAL A 88 6.51 1.25 20.93
N PRO A 89 7.57 0.83 21.66
CA PRO A 89 7.96 1.48 22.91
C PRO A 89 8.29 2.96 22.68
N PRO A 90 7.87 3.87 23.58
CA PRO A 90 8.14 5.29 23.41
C PRO A 90 9.66 5.55 23.40
N THR A 91 10.15 6.17 22.33
CA THR A 91 11.52 6.66 22.25
C THR A 91 11.71 7.75 23.30
N SER A 92 12.77 7.67 24.11
CA SER A 92 13.02 8.49 25.32
C SER A 92 13.12 10.02 25.11
N LEU A 93 12.78 10.54 23.94
CA LEU A 93 12.75 11.96 23.60
C LEU A 93 11.35 12.56 23.65
N ALA A 94 10.29 11.76 23.86
CA ALA A 94 8.91 12.22 24.00
C ALA A 94 8.37 12.09 25.44
N SER A 95 9.22 12.23 26.45
CA SER A 95 8.74 12.55 27.81
C SER A 95 8.32 14.02 27.85
N ARG A 96 7.15 14.31 27.27
CA ARG A 96 6.49 15.61 27.41
C ARG A 96 5.22 15.38 28.21
N ASN A 97 5.36 15.50 29.53
CA ASN A 97 4.34 15.90 30.50
C ASN A 97 2.88 15.65 30.10
N CYS A 98 2.41 14.41 30.26
CA CYS A 98 1.02 14.16 30.63
C CYS A 98 1.04 13.67 32.07
N TYR A 99 0.78 14.58 33.00
CA TYR A 99 0.47 14.22 34.39
C TYR A 99 -0.85 13.43 34.39
N GLY A 100 -0.79 12.21 34.90
CA GLY A 100 -1.93 11.33 35.10
C GLY A 100 -1.44 9.94 35.49
N ASP A 101 -1.26 9.74 36.79
CA ASP A 101 -1.04 8.43 37.39
C ASP A 101 -2.04 7.40 36.84
N GLY A 102 -1.51 6.27 36.37
CA GLY A 102 -2.31 5.13 35.96
C GLY A 102 -1.41 4.01 35.47
N GLN A 103 -1.23 3.00 36.31
CA GLN A 103 -0.63 1.72 35.94
C GLN A 103 -1.21 1.22 34.60
N SER A 104 -0.40 1.14 33.54
CA SER A 104 -0.80 0.40 32.35
C SER A 104 -0.69 -1.09 32.65
N ASN A 105 -1.81 -1.67 33.10
CA ASN A 105 -2.00 -3.11 33.17
C ASN A 105 -1.73 -3.73 31.80
N GLY A 106 -1.21 -4.96 31.76
CA GLY A 106 -0.93 -5.71 30.52
C GLY A 106 -2.17 -6.04 29.64
N ASP A 107 -3.34 -5.47 29.92
CA ASP A 107 -4.56 -5.62 29.12
C ASP A 107 -4.54 -4.77 27.84
N ASP A 108 -3.93 -3.58 27.87
CA ASP A 108 -4.01 -2.62 26.75
C ASP A 108 -3.26 -3.11 25.50
N THR A 109 -2.12 -3.79 25.65
CA THR A 109 -1.35 -4.30 24.51
C THR A 109 -2.03 -5.49 23.84
N SER A 110 -2.69 -6.35 24.62
CA SER A 110 -3.45 -7.48 24.10
C SER A 110 -4.71 -7.01 23.36
N SER A 111 -5.34 -5.92 23.84
CA SER A 111 -6.46 -5.25 23.17
C SER A 111 -6.07 -4.67 21.80
N VAL A 112 -4.95 -3.94 21.71
CA VAL A 112 -4.46 -3.36 20.45
C VAL A 112 -4.05 -4.42 19.44
N LEU A 113 -3.46 -5.53 19.89
CA LEU A 113 -3.13 -6.67 19.05
C LEU A 113 -4.37 -7.35 18.48
N ASN A 114 -5.37 -7.62 19.33
CA ASN A 114 -6.66 -8.16 18.90
C ASN A 114 -7.33 -7.23 17.89
N GLN A 115 -7.26 -5.92 18.11
CA GLN A 115 -7.78 -4.92 17.17
C GLN A 115 -7.07 -5.00 15.80
N THR A 116 -5.75 -5.19 15.79
CA THR A 116 -4.96 -5.35 14.56
C THR A 116 -5.40 -6.60 13.78
N LEU A 117 -5.62 -7.72 14.47
CA LEU A 117 -6.10 -8.97 13.88
C LEU A 117 -7.55 -8.85 13.37
N GLU A 118 -8.42 -8.19 14.12
CA GLU A 118 -9.80 -7.91 13.73
C GLU A 118 -9.84 -7.05 12.47
N LEU A 119 -9.10 -5.93 12.44
CA LEU A 119 -9.00 -5.06 11.26
C LEU A 119 -8.43 -5.83 10.05
N THR A 120 -7.46 -6.71 10.26
CA THR A 120 -6.92 -7.56 9.20
C THR A 120 -7.97 -8.55 8.69
N THR A 121 -8.82 -9.06 9.57
CA THR A 121 -9.95 -9.92 9.20
C THR A 121 -10.97 -9.13 8.38
N CYS A 122 -11.33 -7.92 8.82
CA CYS A 122 -12.21 -7.03 8.06
C CYS A 122 -11.68 -6.73 6.66
N LEU A 123 -10.37 -6.50 6.51
CA LEU A 123 -9.72 -6.34 5.20
C LEU A 123 -9.93 -7.58 4.31
N SER A 124 -9.72 -8.79 4.86
CA SER A 124 -9.92 -10.03 4.10
C SER A 124 -11.39 -10.31 3.75
N THR A 125 -12.33 -9.97 4.65
CA THR A 125 -13.76 -10.09 4.36
C THR A 125 -14.18 -9.14 3.25
N LEU A 126 -13.69 -7.90 3.27
CA LEU A 126 -13.92 -6.96 2.17
C LEU A 126 -13.37 -7.48 0.84
N ALA A 127 -12.19 -8.11 0.83
CA ALA A 127 -11.61 -8.74 -0.36
C ALA A 127 -12.57 -9.74 -1.01
N SER A 128 -13.19 -10.61 -0.20
CA SER A 128 -14.08 -11.68 -0.68
C SER A 128 -15.41 -11.17 -1.26
N GLY A 129 -15.81 -9.95 -0.92
CA GLY A 129 -17.06 -9.34 -1.38
C GLY A 129 -16.92 -8.55 -2.69
N VAL A 130 -15.72 -8.42 -3.24
CA VAL A 130 -15.46 -7.64 -4.46
C VAL A 130 -15.57 -8.51 -5.70
N ASP A 131 -16.41 -8.09 -6.65
CA ASP A 131 -16.52 -8.74 -7.95
C ASP A 131 -15.39 -8.28 -8.88
N VAL A 132 -14.42 -9.17 -9.10
CA VAL A 132 -13.18 -8.91 -9.85
C VAL A 132 -13.39 -8.98 -11.38
N HIS A 133 -14.49 -9.57 -11.86
CA HIS A 133 -14.67 -9.90 -13.28
C HIS A 133 -15.67 -8.99 -14.01
N LYS A 134 -16.01 -7.84 -13.42
CA LYS A 134 -17.05 -6.99 -13.95
C LYS A 134 -16.52 -6.06 -15.05
N THR A 135 -16.77 -6.44 -16.30
CA THR A 135 -16.57 -5.57 -17.48
C THR A 135 -17.93 -5.09 -17.98
N SER A 136 -18.50 -4.07 -17.34
CA SER A 136 -19.66 -3.38 -17.90
C SER A 136 -19.18 -2.38 -18.95
N SER A 137 -19.76 -2.42 -20.16
CA SER A 137 -19.59 -1.33 -21.13
C SER A 137 -20.39 -0.12 -20.64
N LEU A 138 -19.75 0.71 -19.83
CA LEU A 138 -20.37 1.92 -19.29
C LEU A 138 -20.35 3.03 -20.35
N PRO A 139 -21.37 3.90 -20.40
CA PRO A 139 -21.26 5.18 -21.09
C PRO A 139 -20.02 5.94 -20.63
N ILE A 140 -19.34 6.63 -21.56
CA ILE A 140 -18.11 7.39 -21.26
C ILE A 140 -18.32 8.49 -20.21
N GLN A 141 -19.56 8.96 -20.06
CA GLN A 141 -19.96 9.98 -19.10
C GLN A 141 -20.22 9.42 -17.70
N CYS A 142 -20.27 8.10 -17.53
CA CYS A 142 -20.36 7.50 -16.21
C CYS A 142 -19.04 7.73 -15.45
N PRO A 143 -19.09 7.92 -14.12
CA PRO A 143 -17.87 7.98 -13.34
C PRO A 143 -17.07 6.69 -13.55
N ALA A 144 -15.75 6.85 -13.70
CA ALA A 144 -14.85 5.72 -13.80
C ALA A 144 -15.00 4.82 -12.56
N SER A 145 -14.85 3.50 -12.77
CA SER A 145 -14.83 2.53 -11.69
C SER A 145 -13.69 2.82 -10.72
N SER A 146 -13.92 2.51 -9.45
CA SER A 146 -12.89 2.67 -8.41
C SER A 146 -11.70 1.73 -8.67
N ARG A 147 -10.54 2.05 -8.08
CA ARG A 147 -9.35 1.17 -8.11
C ARG A 147 -9.54 -0.15 -7.34
N LEU A 148 -10.64 -0.33 -6.60
CA LEU A 148 -10.87 -1.48 -5.72
C LEU A 148 -10.76 -2.82 -6.47
N GLY A 149 -11.43 -2.95 -7.62
CA GLY A 149 -11.40 -4.18 -8.41
C GLY A 149 -10.00 -4.55 -8.85
N LEU A 150 -9.25 -3.57 -9.40
CA LEU A 150 -7.85 -3.75 -9.81
C LEU A 150 -6.93 -4.03 -8.62
N PHE A 151 -7.19 -3.44 -7.47
CA PHE A 151 -6.39 -3.65 -6.25
C PHE A 151 -6.57 -5.07 -5.69
N VAL A 152 -7.80 -5.59 -5.69
CA VAL A 152 -8.10 -6.97 -5.26
C VAL A 152 -7.60 -7.98 -6.29
N ALA A 153 -7.89 -7.78 -7.58
CA ALA A 153 -7.30 -8.58 -8.69
C ALA A 153 -5.76 -8.54 -8.69
N GLY A 154 -5.23 -7.45 -8.15
CA GLY A 154 -3.84 -7.15 -7.86
C GLY A 154 -3.14 -8.14 -6.93
N GLY A 155 -3.90 -8.89 -6.12
CA GLY A 155 -3.35 -9.55 -4.93
C GLY A 155 -2.76 -8.55 -3.92
N CYS A 156 -3.00 -7.24 -4.09
CA CYS A 156 -2.43 -6.20 -3.24
C CYS A 156 -2.97 -6.31 -1.81
N LEU A 157 -4.26 -6.63 -1.69
CA LEU A 157 -4.91 -6.82 -0.40
C LEU A 157 -4.43 -8.10 0.30
N ASP A 158 -4.09 -9.14 -0.45
CA ASP A 158 -3.52 -10.38 0.10
C ASP A 158 -2.15 -10.12 0.72
N VAL A 159 -1.31 -9.33 0.04
CA VAL A 159 0.00 -8.90 0.57
C VAL A 159 -0.18 -8.11 1.87
N LEU A 160 -1.05 -7.08 1.87
CA LEU A 160 -1.27 -6.25 3.06
C LEU A 160 -1.87 -7.05 4.23
N GLY A 161 -2.82 -7.94 3.95
CA GLY A 161 -3.40 -8.80 4.96
C GLY A 161 -2.40 -9.81 5.53
N ALA A 162 -1.57 -10.42 4.68
CA ALA A 162 -0.50 -11.33 5.11
C ALA A 162 0.57 -10.59 5.92
N LEU A 163 0.92 -9.36 5.54
CA LEU A 163 1.87 -8.50 6.23
C LEU A 163 1.41 -8.16 7.64
N LEU A 164 0.16 -7.70 7.80
CA LEU A 164 -0.41 -7.34 9.10
C LEU A 164 -0.56 -8.57 10.02
N ARG A 165 -1.04 -9.70 9.47
CA ARG A 165 -1.09 -10.98 10.20
C ARG A 165 0.30 -11.42 10.68
N TRP A 166 1.28 -11.39 9.79
CA TRP A 166 2.66 -11.73 10.13
C TRP A 166 3.23 -10.79 11.20
N ALA A 167 3.03 -9.47 11.08
CA ALA A 167 3.48 -8.51 12.07
C ALA A 167 2.86 -8.77 13.45
N ALA A 168 1.56 -9.05 13.52
CA ALA A 168 0.88 -9.43 14.76
C ALA A 168 1.51 -10.69 15.40
N TYR A 169 1.78 -11.74 14.61
CA TYR A 169 2.43 -12.96 15.12
C TYR A 169 3.87 -12.74 15.58
N ILE A 170 4.64 -11.86 14.92
CA ILE A 170 5.97 -11.50 15.39
C ILE A 170 5.88 -10.76 16.72
N TYR A 171 4.91 -9.85 16.88
CA TYR A 171 4.69 -9.18 18.15
C TYR A 171 4.31 -10.17 19.26
N GLU A 172 3.40 -11.12 18.99
CA GLU A 172 3.02 -12.18 19.93
C GLU A 172 4.23 -13.04 20.35
N ALA A 173 5.06 -13.44 19.39
CA ALA A 173 6.26 -14.21 19.68
C ALA A 173 7.27 -13.42 20.54
N VAL A 174 7.37 -12.10 20.33
CA VAL A 174 8.25 -11.23 21.12
C VAL A 174 7.71 -10.96 22.52
N ALA A 175 6.41 -10.68 22.64
CA ALA A 175 5.77 -10.28 23.90
C ALA A 175 5.36 -11.47 24.78
N PHE A 176 4.91 -12.57 24.18
CA PHE A 176 4.30 -13.72 24.86
C PHE A 176 5.04 -15.06 24.64
N ASP A 177 6.15 -15.08 23.87
CA ASP A 177 6.95 -16.28 23.59
C ASP A 177 6.17 -17.40 22.86
N ASP A 178 5.22 -17.04 21.98
CA ASP A 178 4.50 -17.99 21.11
C ASP A 178 5.30 -18.32 19.82
N THR A 179 5.08 -19.50 19.25
CA THR A 179 5.91 -20.10 18.18
C THR A 179 5.20 -20.22 16.82
N LYS A 180 3.99 -19.68 16.67
CA LYS A 180 3.13 -19.87 15.46
C LYS A 180 3.52 -19.05 14.21
N SER A 181 4.65 -18.34 14.21
CA SER A 181 4.98 -17.35 13.17
C SER A 181 5.37 -17.92 11.78
N ALA A 182 5.79 -19.19 11.67
CA ALA A 182 6.42 -19.71 10.46
C ALA A 182 5.50 -19.76 9.21
N THR A 183 4.23 -20.12 9.37
CA THR A 183 3.28 -20.23 8.26
C THR A 183 2.88 -18.87 7.70
N ALA A 184 2.74 -17.86 8.57
CA ALA A 184 2.39 -16.50 8.15
C ALA A 184 3.50 -15.85 7.31
N LYS A 185 4.77 -16.10 7.63
CA LYS A 185 5.90 -15.67 6.81
C LYS A 185 5.83 -16.23 5.38
N GLN A 186 5.58 -17.53 5.23
CA GLN A 186 5.52 -18.16 3.91
C GLN A 186 4.41 -17.57 3.04
N GLN A 187 3.24 -17.31 3.63
CA GLN A 187 2.14 -16.64 2.93
C GLN A 187 2.53 -15.24 2.48
N LEU A 188 3.19 -14.46 3.34
CA LEU A 188 3.67 -13.12 3.01
C LEU A 188 4.71 -13.15 1.88
N VAL A 189 5.73 -13.99 1.98
CA VAL A 189 6.79 -14.11 0.96
C VAL A 189 6.18 -14.47 -0.39
N HIS A 190 5.33 -15.49 -0.44
CA HIS A 190 4.66 -15.90 -1.67
C HIS A 190 3.79 -14.77 -2.26
N ALA A 191 3.03 -14.05 -1.42
CA ALA A 191 2.20 -12.94 -1.89
C ALA A 191 3.03 -11.79 -2.47
N VAL A 192 4.14 -11.42 -1.81
CA VAL A 192 5.03 -10.32 -2.24
C VAL A 192 5.78 -10.70 -3.53
N GLU A 193 6.30 -11.91 -3.63
CA GLU A 193 6.97 -12.40 -4.85
C GLU A 193 6.01 -12.50 -6.03
N GLY A 194 4.73 -12.79 -5.78
CA GLY A 194 3.67 -12.82 -6.81
C GLY A 194 3.41 -11.49 -7.50
N LEU A 195 3.86 -10.36 -6.95
CA LEU A 195 3.68 -9.04 -7.57
C LEU A 195 4.51 -8.88 -8.86
N VAL A 196 5.78 -9.28 -8.85
CA VAL A 196 6.72 -9.01 -9.97
C VAL A 196 6.28 -9.68 -11.29
N PRO A 197 5.92 -10.97 -11.31
CA PRO A 197 5.48 -11.62 -12.55
C PRO A 197 4.23 -10.97 -13.13
N ARG A 198 3.32 -10.49 -12.28
CA ARG A 198 2.09 -9.81 -12.71
C ARG A 198 2.41 -8.49 -13.41
N LEU A 199 3.31 -7.68 -12.84
CA LEU A 199 3.76 -6.43 -13.48
C LEU A 199 4.40 -6.70 -14.84
N LYS A 200 5.32 -7.67 -14.89
CA LYS A 200 6.05 -8.04 -16.11
C LYS A 200 5.14 -8.65 -17.19
N SER A 201 3.98 -9.19 -16.83
CA SER A 201 3.01 -9.73 -17.78
C SER A 201 2.23 -8.66 -18.54
N LYS A 202 2.23 -7.41 -18.05
CA LYS A 202 1.51 -6.29 -18.69
C LYS A 202 2.33 -5.77 -19.86
N SER A 203 1.66 -5.61 -21.00
CA SER A 203 2.29 -5.02 -22.19
C SER A 203 2.41 -3.50 -22.04
N THR A 204 3.46 -2.94 -22.62
CA THR A 204 3.69 -1.48 -22.69
C THR A 204 3.66 -0.97 -24.14
N SER A 205 3.16 -1.78 -25.08
CA SER A 205 3.22 -1.51 -26.53
C SER A 205 2.22 -0.47 -27.03
N SER A 206 1.16 -0.17 -26.27
CA SER A 206 0.13 0.79 -26.63
C SER A 206 -0.13 1.76 -25.48
N LEU A 207 -0.72 2.93 -25.76
CA LEU A 207 -1.07 3.89 -24.71
C LEU A 207 -2.03 3.31 -23.67
N LEU A 208 -2.97 2.48 -24.10
CA LEU A 208 -3.92 1.80 -23.21
C LEU A 208 -3.21 0.74 -22.36
N SER A 209 -2.34 -0.06 -22.97
CA SER A 209 -1.56 -1.07 -22.24
C SER A 209 -0.62 -0.41 -21.22
N MET A 210 -0.04 0.73 -21.59
CA MET A 210 0.79 1.56 -20.71
C MET A 210 0.00 2.14 -19.54
N GLN A 211 -1.24 2.61 -19.76
CA GLN A 211 -2.12 3.04 -18.68
C GLN A 211 -2.35 1.89 -17.67
N GLN A 212 -2.69 0.70 -18.16
CA GLN A 212 -2.92 -0.47 -17.30
C GLN A 212 -1.65 -0.90 -16.55
N PHE A 213 -0.48 -0.79 -17.19
CA PHE A 213 0.81 -1.01 -16.54
C PHE A 213 1.04 0.01 -15.40
N LEU A 214 0.78 1.30 -15.65
CA LEU A 214 0.94 2.37 -14.65
C LEU A 214 -0.03 2.23 -13.47
N GLU A 215 -1.27 1.79 -13.72
CA GLU A 215 -2.24 1.53 -12.65
C GLU A 215 -1.79 0.38 -11.73
N GLU A 216 -1.33 -0.72 -12.33
CA GLU A 216 -0.77 -1.85 -11.58
C GLU A 216 0.51 -1.45 -10.82
N LEU A 217 1.40 -0.69 -11.47
CA LEU A 217 2.61 -0.15 -10.86
C LEU A 217 2.30 0.77 -9.68
N THR A 218 1.28 1.63 -9.80
CA THR A 218 0.86 2.53 -8.73
C THR A 218 0.34 1.73 -7.53
N ASN A 219 -0.46 0.68 -7.76
CA ASN A 219 -0.93 -0.23 -6.71
C ASN A 219 0.27 -0.92 -6.02
N MET A 220 1.25 -1.42 -6.79
CA MET A 220 2.43 -2.07 -6.24
C MET A 220 3.31 -1.12 -5.43
N THR A 221 3.53 0.11 -5.91
CA THR A 221 4.27 1.13 -5.18
C THR A 221 3.59 1.49 -3.86
N GLU A 222 2.26 1.57 -3.83
CA GLU A 222 1.47 1.77 -2.61
C GLU A 222 1.67 0.58 -1.64
N VAL A 223 1.56 -0.67 -2.12
CA VAL A 223 1.76 -1.88 -1.30
C VAL A 223 3.17 -1.98 -0.74
N LEU A 224 4.21 -1.80 -1.57
CA LEU A 224 5.61 -1.84 -1.13
C LEU A 224 5.93 -0.74 -0.12
N SER A 225 5.27 0.42 -0.25
CA SER A 225 5.37 1.50 0.72
C SER A 225 4.80 1.10 2.07
N TRP A 226 3.63 0.44 2.10
CA TRP A 226 3.06 -0.11 3.34
C TRP A 226 3.92 -1.23 3.93
N CYS A 227 4.49 -2.11 3.11
CA CYS A 227 5.47 -3.11 3.55
C CYS A 227 6.63 -2.46 4.31
N ALA A 228 7.24 -1.40 3.75
CA ALA A 228 8.34 -0.70 4.41
C ALA A 228 7.93 -0.03 5.73
N VAL A 229 6.73 0.53 5.81
CA VAL A 229 6.20 1.17 7.03
C VAL A 229 5.94 0.14 8.14
N VAL A 230 5.29 -0.98 7.83
CA VAL A 230 5.04 -2.04 8.82
C VAL A 230 6.34 -2.73 9.21
N LEU A 231 7.26 -2.98 8.27
CA LEU A 231 8.59 -3.51 8.59
C LEU A 231 9.37 -2.60 9.55
N ASN A 232 9.21 -1.28 9.44
CA ASN A 232 9.79 -0.33 10.40
C ASN A 232 9.19 -0.46 11.82
N CYS A 233 7.89 -0.78 11.94
CA CYS A 233 7.28 -1.13 13.23
C CYS A 233 7.94 -2.38 13.82
N VAL A 234 8.01 -3.44 13.01
CA VAL A 234 8.58 -4.73 13.43
C VAL A 234 10.05 -4.61 13.79
N HIS A 235 10.82 -3.81 13.04
CA HIS A 235 12.21 -3.46 13.36
C HIS A 235 12.31 -2.84 14.76
N SER A 236 11.44 -1.88 15.08
CA SER A 236 11.44 -1.20 16.37
C SER A 236 11.19 -2.16 17.54
N TRP A 237 10.29 -3.13 17.36
CA TRP A 237 10.05 -4.18 18.36
C TRP A 237 11.25 -5.10 18.54
N LEU A 238 11.83 -5.59 17.44
CA LEU A 238 12.94 -6.56 17.45
C LEU A 238 14.28 -5.93 17.88
N LYS A 239 14.50 -4.64 17.61
CA LYS A 239 15.71 -3.91 18.05
C LYS A 239 15.82 -3.91 19.57
N ALA A 240 14.71 -3.72 20.28
CA ALA A 240 14.66 -3.81 21.74
C ALA A 240 15.05 -5.21 22.23
N VAL A 241 14.58 -6.25 21.55
CA VAL A 241 14.93 -7.65 21.84
C VAL A 241 16.43 -7.91 21.62
N LYS A 242 16.99 -7.53 20.45
CA LYS A 242 18.42 -7.71 20.14
C LYS A 242 19.33 -7.03 21.17
N HIS A 243 19.01 -5.81 21.58
CA HIS A 243 19.76 -5.12 22.63
C HIS A 243 19.66 -5.80 24.00
N SER A 244 18.51 -6.40 24.32
CA SER A 244 18.32 -7.14 25.57
C SER A 244 19.09 -8.47 25.58
N VAL A 245 19.18 -9.16 24.44
CA VAL A 245 19.94 -10.41 24.25
C VAL A 245 21.44 -10.14 24.42
N ASN A 246 21.98 -9.11 23.76
CA ASN A 246 23.40 -8.77 23.85
C ASN A 246 23.85 -8.34 25.26
N LYS A 247 22.95 -7.78 26.08
CA LYS A 247 23.25 -7.40 27.48
C LYS A 247 23.03 -8.53 28.49
N LYS A 248 22.24 -9.56 28.17
CA LYS A 248 21.84 -10.65 29.10
C LYS A 248 22.60 -11.97 28.94
N ALA A 249 23.71 -12.01 28.20
CA ALA A 249 24.62 -13.16 28.09
C ALA A 249 25.24 -13.67 29.43
N LYS A 250 24.73 -13.25 30.59
CA LYS A 250 25.16 -13.73 31.92
C LYS A 250 24.11 -14.49 32.73
N ARG A 251 22.78 -14.39 32.51
CA ARG A 251 21.77 -15.11 33.34
C ARG A 251 20.35 -15.22 32.71
N LYS A 252 20.12 -16.10 31.72
CA LYS A 252 18.93 -16.96 31.52
C LYS A 252 18.89 -17.50 30.09
N LYS A 253 18.42 -18.74 29.97
CA LYS A 253 18.17 -19.51 28.74
C LYS A 253 17.44 -18.64 27.70
N GLU A 254 18.10 -18.43 26.56
CA GLU A 254 17.54 -17.78 25.37
C GLU A 254 16.31 -18.58 24.88
N SER A 255 15.25 -17.90 24.44
CA SER A 255 14.13 -18.58 23.79
C SER A 255 14.44 -18.72 22.30
N ALA A 256 14.43 -19.96 21.81
CA ALA A 256 14.59 -20.28 20.39
C ALA A 256 13.57 -19.55 19.49
N ALA A 257 12.44 -19.10 20.04
CA ALA A 257 11.42 -18.33 19.33
C ALA A 257 11.93 -16.94 18.91
N GLN A 258 12.72 -16.26 19.74
CA GLN A 258 13.21 -14.90 19.47
C GLN A 258 14.28 -14.89 18.36
N GLU A 259 15.20 -15.86 18.37
CA GLU A 259 16.18 -16.04 17.30
C GLU A 259 15.51 -16.42 15.97
N ALA A 260 14.48 -17.29 16.02
CA ALA A 260 13.68 -17.61 14.85
C ALA A 260 12.95 -16.38 14.29
N CYS A 261 12.45 -15.46 15.13
CA CYS A 261 11.81 -14.22 14.69
C CYS A 261 12.80 -13.27 14.01
N LEU A 262 14.03 -13.13 14.53
CA LEU A 262 15.08 -12.31 13.90
C LEU A 262 15.45 -12.84 12.51
N LYS A 263 15.59 -14.16 12.37
CA LYS A 263 15.84 -14.78 11.07
C LYS A 263 14.65 -14.60 10.12
N GLN A 264 13.43 -14.82 10.59
CA GLN A 264 12.21 -14.60 9.80
C GLN A 264 12.13 -13.15 9.29
N TYR A 265 12.40 -12.18 10.15
CA TYR A 265 12.44 -10.76 9.79
C TYR A 265 13.50 -10.46 8.74
N SER A 266 14.74 -10.93 8.92
CA SER A 266 15.82 -10.70 7.95
C SER A 266 15.47 -11.27 6.57
N ASP A 267 14.94 -12.49 6.53
CA ASP A 267 14.53 -13.12 5.27
C ASP A 267 13.40 -12.33 4.59
N THR A 268 12.37 -11.92 5.34
CA THR A 268 11.26 -11.13 4.81
C THR A 268 11.71 -9.74 4.32
N LEU A 269 12.62 -9.09 5.04
CA LEU A 269 13.21 -7.81 4.64
C LEU A 269 13.93 -7.96 3.29
N THR A 270 14.78 -8.97 3.15
CA THR A 270 15.49 -9.25 1.90
C THR A 270 14.54 -9.56 0.74
N THR A 271 13.46 -10.33 0.97
CA THR A 271 12.44 -10.56 -0.06
C THR A 271 11.80 -9.25 -0.53
N VAL A 272 11.39 -8.37 0.39
CA VAL A 272 10.76 -7.08 0.05
C VAL A 272 11.75 -6.17 -0.68
N GLU A 273 13.03 -6.16 -0.29
CA GLU A 273 14.09 -5.42 -0.99
C GLU A 273 14.30 -5.91 -2.41
N ASN A 274 14.36 -7.23 -2.61
CA ASN A 274 14.53 -7.85 -3.92
C ASN A 274 13.35 -7.52 -4.84
N VAL A 275 12.11 -7.68 -4.36
CA VAL A 275 10.91 -7.33 -5.13
C VAL A 275 10.87 -5.83 -5.45
N THR A 276 11.27 -4.96 -4.51
CA THR A 276 11.36 -3.52 -4.77
C THR A 276 12.44 -3.19 -5.82
N ALA A 277 13.56 -3.91 -5.83
CA ALA A 277 14.59 -3.77 -6.85
C ALA A 277 14.09 -4.24 -8.23
N ASP A 278 13.37 -5.36 -8.29
CA ASP A 278 12.80 -5.89 -9.53
C ASP A 278 11.72 -4.97 -10.13
N VAL A 279 10.85 -4.40 -9.30
CA VAL A 279 9.86 -3.41 -9.75
C VAL A 279 10.57 -2.17 -10.31
N ARG A 280 11.61 -1.66 -9.65
CA ARG A 280 12.39 -0.53 -10.18
C ARG A 280 13.11 -0.86 -11.48
N ALA A 281 13.60 -2.09 -11.65
CA ALA A 281 14.19 -2.52 -12.92
C ALA A 281 13.14 -2.50 -14.04
N ALA A 282 11.96 -3.08 -13.79
CA ALA A 282 10.85 -3.05 -14.76
C ALA A 282 10.40 -1.63 -15.12
N MET A 283 10.40 -0.71 -14.15
CA MET A 283 10.12 0.72 -14.40
C MET A 283 11.16 1.36 -15.33
N LYS A 284 12.45 1.13 -15.08
CA LYS A 284 13.54 1.68 -15.91
C LYS A 284 13.50 1.14 -17.34
N ASP A 285 13.25 -0.15 -17.49
CA ASP A 285 13.08 -0.78 -18.80
C ASP A 285 11.91 -0.14 -19.57
N THR A 286 10.82 0.16 -18.87
CA THR A 286 9.64 0.83 -19.44
C THR A 286 9.92 2.29 -19.79
N GLU A 287 10.65 3.02 -18.95
CA GLU A 287 11.06 4.40 -19.24
C GLU A 287 11.94 4.48 -20.49
N LEU A 288 12.88 3.54 -20.64
CA LEU A 288 13.70 3.40 -21.85
C LEU A 288 12.86 3.08 -23.09
N SER A 289 11.89 2.17 -22.97
CA SER A 289 10.96 1.86 -24.06
C SER A 289 10.15 3.09 -24.48
N LEU A 290 9.60 3.84 -23.53
CA LEU A 290 8.82 5.05 -23.80
C LEU A 290 9.67 6.13 -24.47
N ALA A 291 10.90 6.34 -24.00
CA ALA A 291 11.86 7.26 -24.62
C ALA A 291 12.20 6.84 -26.06
N SER A 292 12.39 5.55 -26.30
CA SER A 292 12.62 5.02 -27.65
C SER A 292 11.44 5.29 -28.57
N THR A 293 10.20 5.06 -28.12
CA THR A 293 8.98 5.32 -28.91
C THR A 293 8.84 6.81 -29.26
N MET A 294 9.09 7.70 -28.30
CA MET A 294 9.11 9.15 -28.56
C MET A 294 10.16 9.53 -29.62
N LEU A 295 11.38 8.99 -29.53
CA LEU A 295 12.45 9.28 -30.49
C LEU A 295 12.11 8.77 -31.90
N THR A 296 11.52 7.58 -32.02
CA THR A 296 11.08 7.04 -33.32
C THR A 296 10.03 7.93 -33.99
N ARG A 297 9.24 8.68 -33.21
CA ARG A 297 8.22 9.60 -33.71
C ARG A 297 8.72 10.98 -34.07
N LEU A 298 9.96 11.35 -33.72
CA LEU A 298 10.58 12.62 -34.14
C LEU A 298 11.03 12.62 -35.61
N GLN A 299 10.35 11.85 -36.47
CA GLN A 299 10.61 11.90 -37.90
C GLN A 299 10.16 13.25 -38.44
N LEU A 300 11.02 13.87 -39.26
CA LEU A 300 10.69 15.10 -39.98
C LEU A 300 9.64 14.76 -41.03
N GLN A 301 8.39 14.82 -40.63
CA GLN A 301 7.25 14.78 -41.52
C GLN A 301 6.93 16.23 -41.94
N GLU A 302 6.93 16.48 -43.25
CA GLU A 302 6.47 17.76 -43.82
C GLU A 302 4.93 17.82 -43.75
N ASP A 303 4.37 17.81 -42.54
CA ASP A 303 2.92 17.68 -42.35
C ASP A 303 2.22 19.05 -42.44
N ASN A 304 1.57 19.26 -43.59
CA ASN A 304 0.66 20.38 -43.87
C ASN A 304 -0.76 20.17 -43.32
N ASP A 305 -1.05 19.04 -42.65
CA ASP A 305 -2.39 18.68 -42.17
C ASP A 305 -2.59 18.96 -40.67
N GLU A 306 -3.51 19.89 -40.34
CA GLU A 306 -3.83 20.31 -38.96
C GLU A 306 -4.30 19.16 -38.05
N ALA A 307 -4.93 18.13 -38.62
CA ALA A 307 -5.43 16.96 -37.87
C ALA A 307 -4.29 16.04 -37.39
N GLU A 308 -3.22 15.88 -38.17
CA GLU A 308 -2.05 15.10 -37.78
C GLU A 308 -1.26 15.83 -36.69
N GLN A 309 -1.11 17.15 -36.82
CA GLN A 309 -0.49 17.99 -35.79
C GLN A 309 -1.24 17.95 -34.45
N ALA A 310 -2.59 17.97 -34.49
CA ALA A 310 -3.40 17.85 -33.29
C ALA A 310 -3.23 16.48 -32.62
N THR A 311 -3.20 15.41 -33.40
CA THR A 311 -3.01 14.03 -32.91
C THR A 311 -1.63 13.86 -32.29
N GLU A 312 -0.58 14.36 -32.95
CA GLU A 312 0.78 14.30 -32.45
C GLU A 312 0.95 15.08 -31.14
N SER A 313 0.30 16.24 -31.03
CA SER A 313 0.27 17.05 -29.81
C SER A 313 -0.39 16.31 -28.63
N VAL A 314 -1.51 15.62 -28.86
CA VAL A 314 -2.18 14.80 -27.83
C VAL A 314 -1.26 13.66 -27.41
N HIS A 315 -0.66 12.94 -28.36
CA HIS A 315 0.27 11.85 -28.07
C HIS A 315 1.47 12.32 -27.23
N LYS A 316 2.11 13.44 -27.60
CA LYS A 316 3.22 14.03 -26.85
C LYS A 316 2.83 14.36 -25.41
N LYS A 317 1.63 14.90 -25.19
CA LYS A 317 1.14 15.21 -23.84
C LYS A 317 0.90 13.94 -23.01
N VAL A 318 0.29 12.91 -23.58
CA VAL A 318 0.04 11.64 -22.88
C VAL A 318 1.36 10.96 -22.52
N GLU A 319 2.28 10.85 -23.47
CA GLU A 319 3.56 10.20 -23.24
C GLU A 319 4.43 10.99 -22.24
N GLN A 320 4.37 12.33 -22.24
CA GLN A 320 5.02 13.13 -21.20
C GLN A 320 4.40 12.89 -19.82
N SER A 321 3.07 12.84 -19.72
CA SER A 321 2.38 12.51 -18.47
C SER A 321 2.77 11.12 -17.92
N TYR A 322 2.95 10.13 -18.79
CA TYR A 322 3.45 8.81 -18.40
C TYR A 322 4.88 8.85 -17.89
N ARG A 323 5.77 9.63 -18.51
CA ARG A 323 7.13 9.83 -18.02
C ARG A 323 7.13 10.48 -16.64
N ASP A 324 6.35 11.54 -16.45
CA ASP A 324 6.26 12.25 -15.17
C ASP A 324 5.77 11.31 -14.07
N THR A 325 4.76 10.48 -14.38
CA THR A 325 4.22 9.46 -13.46
C THR A 325 5.30 8.43 -13.08
N LEU A 326 6.08 7.92 -14.04
CA LEU A 326 7.19 6.98 -13.76
C LEU A 326 8.25 7.61 -12.86
N GLN A 327 8.58 8.88 -13.08
CA GLN A 327 9.57 9.61 -12.29
C GLN A 327 9.09 9.82 -10.84
N GLU A 328 7.83 10.21 -10.66
CA GLU A 328 7.22 10.36 -9.34
C GLU A 328 7.20 9.04 -8.56
N LEU A 329 6.73 7.96 -9.19
CA LEU A 329 6.70 6.62 -8.58
C LEU A 329 8.12 6.13 -8.25
N SER A 330 9.10 6.42 -9.10
CA SER A 330 10.50 6.04 -8.88
C SER A 330 11.08 6.76 -7.65
N SER A 331 10.80 8.06 -7.52
CA SER A 331 11.21 8.87 -6.37
C SER A 331 10.63 8.33 -5.06
N VAL A 332 9.36 7.91 -5.06
CA VAL A 332 8.72 7.26 -3.89
C VAL A 332 9.45 5.96 -3.54
N LEU A 333 9.67 5.07 -4.51
CA LEU A 333 10.35 3.79 -4.28
C LEU A 333 11.81 3.97 -3.82
N ASP A 334 12.54 4.95 -4.33
CA ASP A 334 13.90 5.26 -3.87
C ASP A 334 13.91 5.78 -2.42
N GLY A 335 12.86 6.48 -2.00
CA GLY A 335 12.61 6.76 -0.59
C GLY A 335 12.44 5.49 0.24
N LYS A 336 11.68 4.52 -0.24
CA LYS A 336 11.44 3.24 0.45
C LYS A 336 12.67 2.35 0.51
N VAL A 337 13.46 2.29 -0.55
CA VAL A 337 14.72 1.54 -0.55
C VAL A 337 15.70 2.11 0.47
N ARG A 338 15.76 3.45 0.62
CA ARG A 338 16.56 4.07 1.69
C ARG A 338 16.05 3.68 3.08
N LEU A 339 14.74 3.65 3.28
CA LEU A 339 14.15 3.18 4.52
C LEU A 339 14.54 1.72 4.79
N LEU A 340 14.26 0.79 3.87
CA LEU A 340 14.54 -0.66 4.04
C LEU A 340 16.01 -0.94 4.38
N LYS A 341 16.95 -0.23 3.74
CA LYS A 341 18.39 -0.34 4.05
C LYS A 341 18.70 -0.03 5.51
N ASN A 342 18.01 0.93 6.12
CA ASN A 342 18.18 1.31 7.53
C ASN A 342 17.51 0.32 8.51
N LEU A 343 16.72 -0.64 8.02
CA LEU A 343 15.95 -1.58 8.84
C LEU A 343 16.66 -2.92 9.07
N HIS A 344 17.91 -3.07 8.62
CA HIS A 344 18.72 -4.25 8.94
C HIS A 344 19.04 -4.27 10.45
N LEU A 345 18.79 -5.42 11.10
CA LEU A 345 18.93 -5.58 12.54
C LEU A 345 20.35 -5.91 12.99
#